data_AF-A0A269XMH3-F1
#
_entry.id   AF-A0A269XMH3-F1
#
_cell.length_a   1.000
_cell.length_b   1.000
_cell.length_c   1.000
_cell.angle_alpha   90.00
_cell.angle_beta   90.00
_cell.angle_gamma   90.00
#
_symmetry.space_group_name_H-M   'P 1'
#
loop_
_entity.id
_entity.type
_entity.pdbx_description
1 polymer ?
#
loop_
_entity_poly.entity_id
_entity_poly.type
_entity_poly.pdbx_seq_one_letter_code
_entity_poly.pdbx_strand_id
1 'polypeptide(L)'
;TAIHFSNYVPFIPEHKVTASGSHFGGWQGVYAGVSMIFLAYIGFDSIAANSAEAINPQKTMPRGILGSLVVAIVLFVAVALVLVGMFHYSKYAGNAEPVGWALRQSGHGIIAAVVQAISVIGMFT
;
A
#
# COMPACT_ATOMS: atom_id res chain seq x y z
N THR A 1 -14.09 5.34 -17.86
CA THR A 1 -13.30 5.97 -16.77
C THR A 1 -12.93 4.89 -15.80
N ALA A 2 -11.63 4.68 -15.54
CA ALA A 2 -11.17 3.55 -14.73
C ALA A 2 -11.51 3.68 -13.24
N ILE A 3 -11.92 4.87 -12.77
CA ILE A 3 -12.26 5.14 -11.37
C ILE A 3 -13.77 5.38 -11.25
N HIS A 4 -14.41 4.65 -10.34
CA HIS A 4 -15.82 4.76 -10.01
C HIS A 4 -15.98 5.28 -8.57
N PHE A 5 -16.50 6.50 -8.42
CA PHE A 5 -16.68 7.13 -7.11
C PHE A 5 -17.64 6.36 -6.18
N SER A 6 -18.52 5.53 -6.74
CA SER A 6 -19.40 4.64 -5.97
C SER A 6 -18.65 3.62 -5.12
N ASN A 7 -17.42 3.26 -5.48
CA ASN A 7 -16.63 2.28 -4.73
C ASN A 7 -16.10 2.83 -3.40
N TYR A 8 -16.12 4.15 -3.21
CA TYR A 8 -15.75 4.78 -1.94
C TYR A 8 -16.88 4.79 -0.91
N VAL A 9 -18.06 4.25 -1.23
CA VAL A 9 -19.22 4.26 -0.32
C VAL A 9 -19.67 2.83 -0.02
N PRO A 10 -19.63 2.39 1.25
CA PRO A 10 -19.07 3.09 2.42
C PRO A 10 -17.53 3.05 2.42
N PHE A 11 -16.87 4.16 2.75
CA PHE A 11 -15.40 4.25 2.76
C PHE A 11 -14.81 3.39 3.88
N ILE A 12 -15.48 3.40 5.03
CA ILE A 12 -15.22 2.50 6.14
C ILE A 12 -16.35 1.47 6.14
N PRO A 13 -16.07 0.19 5.82
CA PRO A 13 -17.07 -0.86 5.90
C PRO A 13 -17.63 -0.98 7.32
N GLU A 14 -18.89 -1.40 7.46
CA GLU A 14 -19.47 -1.70 8.77
C GLU A 14 -18.67 -2.79 9.49
N HIS A 15 -18.59 -2.66 10.82
CA HIS A 15 -17.90 -3.64 11.64
C HIS A 15 -18.62 -5.00 11.58
N LYS A 16 -17.90 -6.03 11.12
CA LYS A 16 -18.37 -7.42 11.05
C LYS A 16 -17.27 -8.35 11.52
N VAL A 17 -17.62 -9.32 12.35
CA VAL A 17 -16.73 -10.42 12.71
C VAL A 17 -16.80 -11.45 11.60
N THR A 18 -15.68 -11.69 10.92
CA THR A 18 -15.59 -12.68 9.85
C THR A 18 -15.63 -14.08 10.46
N ALA A 19 -16.07 -15.10 9.70
CA ALA A 19 -16.13 -16.50 10.14
C ALA A 19 -14.78 -17.07 10.67
N SER A 20 -13.66 -16.42 10.33
CA SER A 20 -12.30 -16.74 10.82
C SER A 20 -11.98 -16.11 12.19
N GLY A 21 -12.90 -15.38 12.83
CA GLY A 21 -12.66 -14.64 14.07
C GLY A 21 -11.96 -13.29 13.90
N SER A 22 -11.63 -12.89 12.67
CA SER A 22 -11.02 -11.59 12.37
C SER A 22 -12.04 -10.46 12.30
N HIS A 23 -11.69 -9.31 12.89
CA HIS A 23 -12.49 -8.09 12.82
C HIS A 23 -12.32 -7.42 11.45
N PHE A 24 -13.41 -7.23 10.73
CA PHE A 24 -13.44 -6.53 9.44
C PHE A 24 -14.30 -5.28 9.56
N GLY A 25 -13.86 -4.16 8.97
CA GLY A 25 -14.59 -2.89 9.03
C GLY A 25 -14.59 -2.22 10.41
N GLY A 26 -15.11 -1.00 10.45
CA GLY A 26 -15.05 -0.10 11.62
C GLY A 26 -13.61 0.20 12.06
N TRP A 27 -13.47 0.78 13.25
CA TRP A 27 -12.16 1.13 13.81
C TRP A 27 -11.28 -0.10 14.06
N GLN A 28 -11.86 -1.21 14.52
CA GLN A 28 -11.14 -2.45 14.77
C GLN A 28 -10.54 -3.04 13.50
N GLY A 29 -11.27 -3.00 12.37
CA GLY A 29 -10.74 -3.42 11.08
C GLY A 29 -9.60 -2.53 10.59
N VAL A 30 -9.68 -1.23 10.84
CA VAL A 30 -8.58 -0.28 10.55
C VAL A 30 -7.33 -0.63 11.37
N TYR A 31 -7.47 -0.85 12.69
CA TYR A 31 -6.33 -1.25 13.53
C TYR A 31 -5.70 -2.57 13.10
N ALA A 32 -6.51 -3.56 12.73
CA ALA A 32 -6.02 -4.82 12.17
C ALA A 32 -5.32 -4.63 10.81
N GLY A 33 -5.78 -3.69 9.99
CA GLY A 33 -5.10 -3.31 8.75
C GLY A 33 -3.74 -2.65 9.00
N VAL A 34 -3.67 -1.74 9.97
CA VAL A 34 -2.43 -1.03 10.35
C VAL A 34 -1.35 -2.02 10.78
N SER A 35 -1.69 -3.05 11.56
CA SER A 35 -0.71 -4.05 11.99
C SER A 35 -0.18 -4.89 10.81
N MET A 36 -1.02 -5.21 9.82
CA MET A 36 -0.58 -5.95 8.63
C MET A 36 0.37 -5.14 7.74
N ILE A 37 0.09 -3.85 7.51
CA ILE A 37 0.92 -3.00 6.65
C ILE A 37 2.19 -2.49 7.33
N PHE A 38 2.33 -2.64 8.66
CA PHE A 38 3.50 -2.20 9.40
C PHE A 38 4.80 -2.82 8.85
N LEU A 39 4.74 -4.08 8.42
CA LEU A 39 5.89 -4.78 7.82
C LEU A 39 6.39 -4.08 6.54
N ALA A 40 5.51 -3.40 5.80
CA ALA A 40 5.87 -2.70 4.57
C ALA A 40 6.69 -1.43 4.82
N TYR A 41 6.81 -0.98 6.07
CA TYR A 41 7.65 0.17 6.46
C TYR A 41 8.99 -0.24 7.08
N ILE A 42 9.29 -1.54 7.16
CA ILE A 42 10.61 -2.02 7.56
C ILE A 42 11.60 -1.72 6.43
N GLY A 43 12.79 -1.21 6.78
CA GLY A 43 13.82 -0.80 5.83
C GLY A 43 14.26 0.66 5.94
N PHE A 44 13.59 1.49 6.76
CA PHE A 44 14.04 2.87 7.01
C PHE A 44 15.41 2.93 7.72
N ASP A 45 15.79 1.86 8.41
CA ASP A 45 17.07 1.65 9.08
C ASP A 45 18.24 1.56 8.09
N SER A 46 17.99 1.14 6.84
CA SER A 46 18.99 1.20 5.76
C SER A 46 19.46 2.62 5.47
N ILE A 47 18.60 3.62 5.65
CA ILE A 47 18.97 5.03 5.52
C ILE A 47 19.94 5.42 6.65
N ALA A 48 19.70 4.92 7.87
CA ALA A 48 20.56 5.17 9.02
C ALA A 48 21.96 4.55 8.86
N ALA A 49 22.05 3.38 8.21
CA ALA A 49 23.33 2.71 7.92
C ALA A 49 24.27 3.56 7.04
N ASN A 50 23.72 4.37 6.12
CA ASN A 50 24.50 5.26 5.25
C ASN A 50 24.82 6.63 5.88
N SER A 51 24.68 6.76 7.21
CA SER A 51 24.94 8.03 7.93
C SER A 51 26.38 8.53 7.82
N ALA A 52 27.35 7.64 7.57
CA ALA A 52 28.76 8.00 7.44
C ALA A 52 29.06 8.81 6.16
N GLU A 53 28.25 8.66 5.11
CA GLU A 53 28.39 9.37 3.83
C GLU A 53 27.56 10.66 3.79
N ALA A 54 26.73 10.90 4.81
CA ALA A 54 25.85 12.06 4.87
C ALA A 54 26.61 13.31 5.32
N ILE A 55 26.50 14.39 4.54
CA ILE A 55 27.01 15.71 4.93
C ILE A 55 26.16 16.24 6.10
N ASN A 56 26.79 16.51 7.25
CA ASN A 56 26.12 16.94 8.50
C ASN A 56 25.04 15.96 8.99
N PRO A 57 25.42 14.75 9.42
CA PRO A 57 24.48 13.67 9.71
C PRO A 57 23.45 14.03 10.79
N GLN A 58 23.84 14.85 11.78
CA GLN A 58 22.97 15.32 12.87
C GLN A 58 21.70 16.04 12.40
N LYS A 59 21.73 16.70 11.24
CA LYS A 59 20.59 17.45 10.69
C LYS A 59 20.02 16.78 9.44
N THR A 60 20.88 16.19 8.62
CA THR A 60 20.48 15.60 7.34
C THR A 60 19.81 14.25 7.53
N MET A 61 20.28 13.42 8.47
CA MET A 61 19.72 12.08 8.70
C MET A 61 18.28 12.11 9.21
N PRO A 62 17.92 12.91 10.24
CA PRO A 62 16.53 12.96 10.70
C PRO A 62 15.58 13.48 9.63
N ARG A 63 16.00 14.49 8.84
CA ARG A 63 15.19 15.04 7.75
C ARG A 63 15.06 14.07 6.58
N GLY A 64 16.10 13.31 6.27
CA GLY A 64 16.08 12.28 5.25
C GLY A 64 15.09 11.17 5.60
N ILE A 65 15.16 10.65 6.82
CA ILE A 65 14.26 9.58 7.30
C ILE A 65 12.81 10.06 7.35
N LEU A 66 12.54 11.23 7.94
CA LEU A 66 11.17 11.77 7.97
C LEU A 66 10.66 12.11 6.56
N GLY A 67 11.51 12.66 5.72
CA GLY A 67 11.17 13.01 4.34
C GLY A 67 10.80 11.79 3.50
N SER A 68 11.62 10.75 3.53
CA SER A 68 11.35 9.50 2.81
C SER A 68 10.08 8.81 3.33
N LEU A 69 9.86 8.83 4.65
CA LEU A 69 8.66 8.27 5.27
C LEU A 69 7.40 8.99 4.79
N VAL A 70 7.38 10.32 4.78
CA VAL A 70 6.23 11.10 4.30
C VAL A 70 5.94 10.80 2.83
N VAL A 71 6.98 10.74 1.99
CA VAL A 71 6.82 10.39 0.57
C VAL A 71 6.23 8.98 0.41
N ALA A 72 6.73 8.00 1.17
CA ALA A 72 6.21 6.63 1.14
C ALA A 72 4.74 6.56 1.57
N ILE A 73 4.35 7.25 2.64
CA ILE A 73 2.96 7.33 3.11
C ILE A 73 2.05 7.90 2.02
N VAL A 74 2.43 9.02 1.40
CA VAL A 74 1.63 9.65 0.35
C VAL A 74 1.45 8.70 -0.84
N LEU A 75 2.51 8.02 -1.27
CA LEU A 75 2.44 7.05 -2.36
C LEU A 75 1.54 5.85 -2.01
N PHE A 76 1.66 5.29 -0.81
CA PHE A 76 0.85 4.15 -0.38
C PHE A 76 -0.64 4.51 -0.31
N VAL A 77 -0.97 5.67 0.25
CA VAL A 77 -2.35 6.18 0.30
C VAL A 77 -2.88 6.43 -1.12
N ALA A 78 -2.08 7.04 -1.99
CA ALA A 78 -2.49 7.31 -3.38
C ALA A 78 -2.80 6.01 -4.14
N VAL A 79 -1.94 5.00 -4.04
CA VAL A 79 -2.16 3.70 -4.69
C VAL A 79 -3.40 3.00 -4.13
N ALA A 80 -3.57 3.00 -2.80
CA ALA A 80 -4.75 2.41 -2.16
C ALA A 80 -6.05 3.08 -2.64
N LEU A 81 -6.07 4.42 -2.71
CA LEU A 81 -7.21 5.17 -3.22
C LEU A 81 -7.51 4.88 -4.68
N VAL A 82 -6.49 4.72 -5.52
CA VAL A 82 -6.67 4.35 -6.94
C VAL A 82 -7.28 2.95 -7.05
N LEU A 83 -6.79 1.96 -6.29
CA LEU A 83 -7.32 0.59 -6.33
C LEU A 83 -8.78 0.53 -5.88
N VAL A 84 -9.11 1.12 -4.72
CA VAL A 84 -10.50 1.18 -4.25
C VAL A 84 -11.37 1.96 -5.25
N GLY A 85 -10.82 3.01 -5.88
CA GLY A 85 -11.49 3.73 -6.96
C GLY A 85 -11.80 2.84 -8.16
N MET A 86 -10.91 1.92 -8.54
CA MET A 86 -11.09 1.03 -9.69
C MET A 86 -12.13 -0.06 -9.45
N PHE A 87 -12.00 -0.79 -8.33
CA PHE A 87 -12.90 -1.89 -7.99
C PHE A 87 -13.27 -1.86 -6.51
N HIS A 88 -14.48 -2.34 -6.19
CA HIS A 88 -14.93 -2.46 -4.81
C HIS A 88 -13.99 -3.36 -4.01
N TYR A 89 -13.68 -2.98 -2.76
CA TYR A 89 -12.66 -3.62 -1.92
C TYR A 89 -12.82 -5.15 -1.79
N SER A 90 -14.05 -5.66 -1.87
CA SER A 90 -14.37 -7.09 -1.80
C SER A 90 -13.80 -7.91 -2.96
N LYS A 91 -13.51 -7.29 -4.10
CA LYS A 91 -12.91 -7.95 -5.27
C LYS A 91 -11.42 -8.25 -5.09
N TYR A 92 -10.76 -7.58 -4.15
CA TYR A 92 -9.36 -7.78 -3.83
C TYR A 92 -9.15 -8.83 -2.72
N ALA A 93 -10.22 -9.30 -2.07
CA ALA A 93 -10.11 -10.27 -0.99
C ALA A 93 -9.48 -11.59 -1.49
N GLY A 94 -8.43 -12.04 -0.80
CA GLY A 94 -7.70 -13.27 -1.14
C GLY A 94 -6.80 -13.16 -2.38
N ASN A 95 -6.60 -11.96 -2.92
CA ASN A 95 -5.75 -11.74 -4.07
C ASN A 95 -4.34 -11.34 -3.65
N ALA A 96 -3.34 -12.14 -4.05
CA ALA A 96 -1.93 -11.84 -3.81
C ALA A 96 -1.39 -10.69 -4.67
N GLU A 97 -2.06 -10.35 -5.77
CA GLU A 97 -1.61 -9.36 -6.75
C GLU A 97 -2.70 -8.32 -7.12
N PRO A 98 -3.16 -7.49 -6.15
CA PRO A 98 -4.31 -6.60 -6.36
C PRO A 98 -4.09 -5.57 -7.47
N VAL A 99 -2.87 -5.03 -7.62
CA VAL A 99 -2.55 -4.01 -8.63
C VAL A 99 -2.61 -4.58 -10.06
N GLY A 100 -1.88 -5.66 -10.35
CA GLY A 100 -1.89 -6.25 -11.68
C GLY A 100 -3.23 -6.89 -12.04
N TRP A 101 -3.97 -7.42 -11.06
CA TRP A 101 -5.34 -7.85 -11.28
C TRP A 101 -6.26 -6.69 -11.70
N ALA A 102 -6.21 -5.56 -10.98
CA ALA A 102 -7.02 -4.38 -11.32
C ALA A 102 -6.71 -3.85 -12.72
N LEU A 103 -5.42 -3.77 -13.07
CA LEU A 103 -4.98 -3.29 -14.38
C LEU A 103 -5.43 -4.21 -15.52
N ARG A 104 -5.33 -5.53 -15.35
CA ARG A 104 -5.86 -6.52 -16.31
C ARG A 104 -7.36 -6.40 -16.49
N GLN A 105 -8.10 -6.28 -15.38
CA GLN A 105 -9.55 -6.16 -15.41
C GLN A 105 -10.02 -4.84 -16.03
N SER A 106 -9.20 -3.79 -15.96
CA SER A 106 -9.39 -2.49 -16.62
C SER A 106 -8.97 -2.47 -18.11
N GLY A 107 -8.56 -3.61 -18.67
CA GLY A 107 -8.13 -3.73 -20.08
C GLY A 107 -6.68 -3.32 -20.36
N HIS A 108 -5.90 -2.97 -19.34
CA HIS A 108 -4.50 -2.52 -19.46
C HIS A 108 -3.51 -3.66 -19.20
N GLY A 109 -3.64 -4.77 -19.93
CA GLY A 109 -2.85 -5.98 -19.72
C GLY A 109 -1.34 -5.81 -19.86
N ILE A 110 -0.88 -4.96 -20.79
CA ILE A 110 0.55 -4.67 -20.98
C ILE A 110 1.12 -3.92 -19.77
N ILE A 111 0.41 -2.90 -19.28
CA ILE A 111 0.83 -2.14 -18.09
C ILE A 111 0.87 -3.06 -16.87
N ALA A 112 -0.13 -3.95 -16.74
CA ALA A 112 -0.14 -4.96 -15.69
C ALA A 112 1.11 -5.84 -15.74
N ALA A 113 1.51 -6.33 -16.92
CA ALA A 113 2.70 -7.16 -17.09
C ALA A 113 3.98 -6.42 -16.69
N VAL A 114 4.11 -5.14 -17.07
CA VAL A 114 5.26 -4.31 -16.70
C VAL A 114 5.33 -4.10 -15.18
N VAL A 115 4.22 -3.73 -14.55
CA VAL A 115 4.16 -3.54 -13.10
C VAL A 115 4.50 -4.83 -12.37
N GLN A 116 3.96 -5.98 -12.81
CA GLN A 116 4.27 -7.27 -12.19
C GLN A 116 5.73 -7.67 -12.36
N ALA A 117 6.33 -7.43 -13.53
CA ALA A 117 7.75 -7.69 -13.73
C ALA A 117 8.60 -6.87 -12.75
N ILE A 118 8.30 -5.58 -12.58
CA ILE A 118 9.00 -4.71 -11.62
C ILE A 118 8.80 -5.21 -10.19
N SER A 119 7.57 -5.56 -9.80
CA SER A 119 7.27 -6.08 -8.46
C SER A 119 8.03 -7.37 -8.16
N VAL A 120 8.10 -8.31 -9.12
CA VAL A 120 8.83 -9.56 -8.98
C VAL A 120 10.33 -9.29 -8.83
N ILE A 121 10.91 -8.43 -9.67
CA ILE A 121 12.33 -8.06 -9.57
C ILE A 121 12.63 -7.44 -8.19
N GLY A 122 11.78 -6.53 -7.71
CA GLY A 122 11.95 -5.88 -6.42
C GLY A 122 11.81 -6.81 -5.21
N MET A 123 11.06 -7.91 -5.33
CA MET A 123 10.98 -8.92 -4.24
C MET A 123 12.25 -9.76 -4.10
N PHE A 124 13.07 -9.86 -5.15
CA PHE A 124 14.31 -10.64 -5.13
C PHE A 124 15.55 -9.86 -4.67
N THR A 125 15.44 -8.53 -4.54
CA THR A 125 16.52 -7.63 -4.09
C THR A 125 16.35 -7.25 -2.63
#